data_AF-A0A967WYK5-F1
#
_entry.id   AF-A0A967WYK5-F1
#
_cell.length_a   1.000
_cell.length_b   1.000
_cell.length_c   1.000
_cell.angle_alpha   90.00
_cell.angle_beta   90.00
_cell.angle_gamma   90.00
#
_symmetry.space_group_name_H-M   'P 1'
#
loop_
_entity.id
_entity.type
_entity.pdbx_description
1 polymer ?
#
loop_
_entity_poly.entity_id
_entity_poly.type
_entity_poly.pdbx_seq_one_letter_code
_entity_poly.pdbx_strand_id
1 'polypeptide(L)'
;QNAIIPERTGGNEENENDLEGAYLVGANLNGRDLRNATLRGADLRGARLRKAKLGRSDLEQADLQEADLREADLQRAQMAGA
;
A
#
# COMPACT_ATOMS: atom_id res chain seq x y z
N GLN A 1 -4.75 9.33 -11.62
CA GLN A 1 -4.40 10.49 -10.77
C GLN A 1 -3.32 10.00 -9.81
N ASN A 2 -2.23 10.73 -9.60
CA ASN A 2 -1.17 10.32 -8.67
C ASN A 2 -1.75 10.40 -7.26
N ALA A 3 -2.04 9.26 -6.62
CA ALA A 3 -2.21 9.26 -5.18
C ALA A 3 -0.92 9.82 -4.56
N ILE A 4 -1.02 10.97 -3.89
CA ILE A 4 0.10 11.59 -3.20
C ILE A 4 0.18 10.91 -1.85
N ILE A 5 1.04 9.91 -1.74
CA ILE A 5 1.51 9.42 -0.45
C ILE A 5 2.50 10.46 0.10
N PRO A 6 2.24 11.05 1.28
CA PRO A 6 3.10 12.10 1.82
C PRO A 6 4.54 11.61 1.92
N GLU A 7 5.48 12.45 1.48
CA GLU A 7 6.91 12.25 1.67
C GLU A 7 7.25 12.66 3.11
N ARG A 8 8.12 11.90 3.76
CA ARG A 8 8.56 12.02 5.15
C ARG A 8 8.75 13.47 5.62
N THR A 9 7.75 14.05 6.28
CA THR A 9 7.84 15.41 6.85
C THR A 9 7.86 15.29 8.36
N GLY A 10 9.05 15.49 8.93
CA GLY A 10 9.24 15.46 10.37
C GLY A 10 8.37 16.51 11.08
N GLY A 11 7.60 16.04 12.05
CA GLY A 11 6.83 16.86 12.99
C GLY A 11 5.34 16.54 12.94
N ASN A 12 4.87 15.86 13.98
CA ASN A 12 3.49 15.46 14.31
C ASN A 12 3.16 14.01 13.91
N GLU A 13 2.64 13.23 14.87
CA GLU A 13 2.47 11.77 14.85
C GLU A 13 1.35 11.26 13.93
N GLU A 14 1.24 11.77 12.70
CA GLU A 14 0.48 11.07 11.66
C GLU A 14 1.36 9.91 11.19
N ASN A 15 0.91 8.67 11.44
CA ASN A 15 1.61 7.50 10.94
C ASN A 15 1.61 7.59 9.40
N GLU A 16 2.74 7.93 8.80
CA GLU A 16 2.90 8.14 7.35
C GLU A 16 2.50 6.90 6.50
N ASN A 17 2.37 5.75 7.16
CA ASN A 17 1.92 4.50 6.54
C ASN A 17 0.49 4.11 6.93
N ASP A 18 -0.29 5.02 7.51
CA ASP A 18 -1.73 4.87 7.66
C ASP A 18 -2.43 5.29 6.36
N LEU A 19 -2.82 4.26 5.61
CA LEU A 19 -3.49 4.32 4.32
C LEU A 19 -4.80 3.53 4.39
N GLU A 20 -5.40 3.41 5.58
CA GLU A 20 -6.67 2.73 5.76
C GLU A 20 -7.76 3.37 4.89
N GLY A 21 -8.44 2.55 4.06
CA GLY A 21 -9.46 3.01 3.14
C GLY A 21 -8.98 3.94 2.03
N ALA A 22 -7.67 4.06 1.81
CA ALA A 22 -7.11 4.99 0.83
C ALA A 22 -7.54 4.65 -0.61
N TYR A 23 -7.84 5.68 -1.41
CA TYR A 23 -8.11 5.53 -2.84
C TYR A 23 -6.81 5.62 -3.65
N LEU A 24 -6.27 4.47 -4.03
CA LEU A 24 -4.96 4.29 -4.67
C LEU A 24 -5.08 3.67 -6.08
N VAL A 25 -6.24 3.79 -6.72
CA VAL A 25 -6.53 3.22 -8.04
C VAL A 25 -5.52 3.72 -9.07
N GLY A 26 -4.83 2.78 -9.71
CA GLY A 26 -3.80 3.06 -10.72
C GLY A 26 -2.55 3.76 -10.18
N ALA A 27 -2.37 3.87 -8.86
CA ALA A 27 -1.24 4.55 -8.25
C ALA A 27 0.09 3.85 -8.62
N ASN A 28 1.14 4.63 -8.85
CA ASN A 28 2.48 4.09 -9.05
C ASN A 28 3.22 4.00 -7.72
N LEU A 29 3.25 2.79 -7.15
CA LEU A 29 3.86 2.44 -5.87
C LEU A 29 5.08 1.51 -6.06
N ASN A 30 5.60 1.42 -7.29
CA ASN A 30 6.72 0.55 -7.63
C ASN A 30 7.93 0.85 -6.73
N GLY A 31 8.48 -0.18 -6.09
CA GLY A 31 9.66 -0.05 -5.22
C GLY A 31 9.45 0.72 -3.92
N ARG A 32 8.22 1.19 -3.62
CA ARG A 32 7.92 1.96 -2.40
C ARG A 32 8.13 1.07 -1.18
N ASP A 33 8.63 1.68 -0.10
CA ASP A 33 8.68 1.04 1.21
C ASP A 33 7.36 1.27 1.93
N LEU A 34 6.56 0.21 2.06
CA LEU A 34 5.24 0.17 2.71
C LEU A 34 5.25 -0.88 3.84
N ARG A 35 6.42 -1.16 4.41
CA ARG A 35 6.54 -2.14 5.49
C ARG A 35 5.80 -1.64 6.73
N ASN A 36 4.97 -2.50 7.32
CA ASN A 36 4.08 -2.17 8.43
C ASN A 36 3.02 -1.09 8.10
N ALA A 37 2.70 -0.87 6.82
CA ALA A 37 1.62 0.03 6.44
C ALA A 37 0.24 -0.56 6.77
N THR A 38 -0.68 0.29 7.19
CA THR A 38 -2.10 -0.02 7.30
C THR A 38 -2.76 0.35 5.98
N LEU A 39 -3.10 -0.64 5.16
CA LEU A 39 -3.79 -0.52 3.87
C LEU A 39 -5.16 -1.21 3.93
N ARG A 40 -5.70 -1.45 5.14
CA ARG A 40 -6.96 -2.13 5.35
C ARG A 40 -8.08 -1.43 4.59
N GLY A 41 -8.84 -2.15 3.78
CA GLY A 41 -9.92 -1.59 2.96
C GLY A 41 -9.49 -0.61 1.86
N ALA A 42 -8.20 -0.46 1.58
CA ALA A 42 -7.73 0.46 0.54
C ALA A 42 -8.14 -0.02 -0.87
N ASP A 43 -8.49 0.92 -1.75
CA ASP A 43 -8.78 0.64 -3.16
C ASP A 43 -7.50 0.74 -3.99
N LEU A 44 -6.85 -0.40 -4.21
CA LEU A 44 -5.57 -0.54 -4.93
C LEU A 44 -5.77 -1.04 -6.37
N ARG A 45 -6.99 -0.92 -6.93
CA ARG A 45 -7.27 -1.46 -8.25
C ARG A 45 -6.35 -0.89 -9.33
N GLY A 46 -5.72 -1.76 -10.11
CA GLY A 46 -4.75 -1.36 -11.14
C GLY A 46 -3.47 -0.69 -10.62
N ALA A 47 -3.24 -0.65 -9.30
CA ALA A 47 -2.04 -0.06 -8.72
C ALA A 47 -0.78 -0.81 -9.17
N ARG A 48 0.31 -0.09 -9.39
CA ARG A 48 1.61 -0.68 -9.75
C ARG A 48 2.44 -0.80 -8.49
N LEU A 49 2.62 -2.02 -7.99
CA LEU A 49 3.32 -2.36 -6.75
C LEU A 49 4.57 -3.21 -7.02
N ARG A 50 5.10 -3.15 -8.24
CA ARG A 50 6.23 -3.98 -8.64
C ARG A 50 7.44 -3.64 -7.78
N LYS A 51 8.06 -4.65 -7.16
CA LYS A 51 9.17 -4.49 -6.17
C LYS A 51 8.82 -3.70 -4.90
N ALA A 52 7.54 -3.42 -4.63
CA ALA A 52 7.14 -2.75 -3.39
C ALA A 52 7.47 -3.62 -2.17
N LYS A 53 7.83 -3.00 -1.05
CA LYS A 53 8.09 -3.71 0.22
C LYS A 53 6.85 -3.59 1.10
N LEU A 54 6.04 -4.63 1.14
CA LEU A 54 4.79 -4.72 1.91
C LEU A 54 4.94 -5.66 3.13
N GLY A 55 6.18 -5.95 3.54
CA GLY A 55 6.43 -6.84 4.67
C GLY A 55 5.72 -6.35 5.94
N ARG A 56 4.92 -7.22 6.57
CA ARG A 56 4.09 -6.94 7.75
C ARG A 56 3.01 -5.86 7.54
N SER A 57 2.66 -5.50 6.31
CA SER A 57 1.53 -4.59 6.08
C SER A 57 0.19 -5.26 6.38
N ASP A 58 -0.80 -4.46 6.75
CA ASP A 58 -2.19 -4.88 6.83
C ASP A 58 -2.91 -4.49 5.53
N LEU A 59 -3.23 -5.47 4.67
CA LEU A 59 -4.00 -5.32 3.44
C LEU A 59 -5.39 -5.97 3.59
N GLU A 60 -5.87 -6.25 4.81
CA GLU A 60 -7.17 -6.90 4.98
C GLU A 60 -8.26 -6.10 4.26
N GLN A 61 -9.12 -6.77 3.50
CA GLN A 61 -10.20 -6.17 2.71
C GLN A 61 -9.77 -5.14 1.64
N ALA A 62 -8.48 -5.01 1.33
CA ALA A 62 -8.02 -4.12 0.26
C ALA A 62 -8.45 -4.65 -1.11
N ASP A 63 -8.85 -3.79 -2.05
CA ASP A 63 -9.18 -4.21 -3.41
C ASP A 63 -7.92 -4.17 -4.29
N LEU A 64 -7.34 -5.35 -4.55
CA LEU A 64 -6.14 -5.50 -5.38
C LEU A 64 -6.45 -5.90 -6.82
N GLN A 65 -7.69 -5.77 -7.30
CA GLN A 65 -8.04 -6.17 -8.67
C GLN A 65 -7.14 -5.47 -9.70
N GLU A 66 -6.51 -6.24 -10.61
CA GLU A 66 -5.58 -5.75 -11.62
C GLU A 66 -4.29 -5.09 -11.09
N ALA A 67 -4.01 -5.14 -9.77
CA ALA A 67 -2.76 -4.61 -9.22
C ALA A 67 -1.54 -5.44 -9.68
N ASP A 68 -0.44 -4.76 -10.02
CA ASP A 68 0.82 -5.40 -10.39
C ASP A 68 1.74 -5.58 -9.17
N LEU A 69 1.66 -6.76 -8.54
CA LEU A 69 2.47 -7.14 -7.38
C LEU A 69 3.76 -7.90 -7.74
N ARG A 70 4.18 -7.93 -9.01
CA ARG A 70 5.37 -8.70 -9.41
C ARG A 70 6.59 -8.25 -8.61
N GLU A 71 7.38 -9.20 -8.12
CA GLU A 71 8.58 -8.93 -7.31
C GLU A 71 8.31 -8.18 -6.00
N ALA A 72 7.06 -7.96 -5.58
CA ALA A 72 6.74 -7.34 -4.30
C ALA A 72 7.11 -8.27 -3.14
N ASP A 73 7.62 -7.69 -2.04
CA ASP A 73 7.90 -8.41 -0.81
C ASP A 73 6.67 -8.34 0.12
N LEU A 74 5.93 -9.44 0.20
CA LEU A 74 4.72 -9.58 1.02
C LEU A 74 4.99 -10.39 2.31
N GLN A 75 6.25 -10.48 2.76
CA GLN A 75 6.59 -11.30 3.91
C GLN A 75 5.78 -10.89 5.16
N ARG A 76 4.94 -11.80 5.67
CA ARG A 76 4.03 -11.56 6.81
C ARG A 76 2.99 -10.46 6.59
N ALA A 77 2.68 -10.08 5.35
CA ALA A 77 1.53 -9.22 5.09
C ALA A 77 0.22 -9.94 5.48
N GLN A 78 -0.72 -9.21 6.08
CA GLN A 78 -2.08 -9.69 6.33
C GLN A 78 -2.91 -9.36 5.09
N MET A 79 -3.55 -10.35 4.48
CA MET A 79 -4.28 -10.19 3.20
C MET A 79 -5.65 -10.89 3.24
N ALA A 80 -6.28 -10.96 4.41
CA ALA A 80 -7.58 -11.62 4.52
C ALA A 80 -8.62 -10.82 3.73
N GLY A 81 -9.20 -11.45 2.71
CA GLY A 81 -10.20 -10.82 1.84
C GLY A 81 -9.64 -9.76 0.89
N ALA A 82 -8.33 -9.74 0.66
CA ALA A 82 -7.68 -8.90 -0.34
C ALA A 82 -7.63 -9.55 -1.73
#